data_AF-A0A2I0UYU3-F1
#
_entry.id   AF-A0A2I0UYU3-F1
#
_cell.length_a   1.000
_cell.length_b   1.000
_cell.length_c   1.000
_cell.angle_alpha   90.00
_cell.angle_beta   90.00
_cell.angle_gamma   90.00
#
_symmetry.space_group_name_H-M   'P 1'
#
loop_
_entity.id
_entity.type
_entity.pdbx_description
1 polymer ?
#
loop_
_entity_poly.entity_id
_entity_poly.type
_entity_poly.pdbx_seq_one_letter_code
_entity_poly.pdbx_strand_id
1 'polypeptide(L)' 'MLKGILGIILIMVMLIAITVDDTVWLKNILLRIIGVLSILQGVHLVHRQFHPHAYKRKPRNSK' A
#
# COMPACT_ATOMS: atom_id res chain seq x y z
N MET A 1 -4.04 -20.41 -0.44
CA MET A 1 -4.41 -19.75 -1.72
C MET A 1 -5.80 -19.13 -1.70
N LEU A 2 -6.85 -19.85 -1.28
CA LEU A 2 -8.25 -19.37 -1.31
C LEU A 2 -8.48 -18.01 -0.61
N LYS A 3 -7.87 -17.79 0.58
CA LYS A 3 -7.96 -16.53 1.33
C LYS A 3 -7.35 -15.32 0.59
N GLY A 4 -6.32 -15.53 -0.22
CA GLY A 4 -5.68 -14.46 -1.00
C GLY A 4 -6.53 -14.03 -2.19
N ILE A 5 -7.17 -14.99 -2.86
CA ILE A 5 -8.07 -14.74 -4.00
C ILE A 5 -9.31 -13.96 -3.53
N LEU A 6 -9.86 -14.31 -2.36
CA LEU A 6 -11.00 -13.60 -1.77
C LEU A 6 -10.68 -12.13 -1.48
N GLY A 7 -9.47 -11.84 -1.00
CA GLY A 7 -9.00 -10.47 -0.78
C GLY A 7 -8.90 -9.66 -2.08
N ILE A 8 -8.39 -10.28 -3.15
CA ILE A 8 -8.26 -9.62 -4.46
C ILE A 8 -9.64 -9.30 -5.05
N ILE A 9 -10.61 -10.22 -4.93
CA ILE A 9 -11.99 -10.00 -5.39
C ILE A 9 -12.64 -8.83 -4.64
N LEU A 10 -12.47 -8.75 -3.32
CA LEU A 10 -13.00 -7.65 -2.52
C LEU A 10 -12.40 -6.29 -2.92
N ILE A 11 -11.10 -6.24 -3.19
CA ILE A 11 -10.42 -5.02 -3.64
C ILE A 11 -10.93 -4.60 -5.03
N MET A 12 -11.12 -5.56 -5.94
CA MET A 12 -11.68 -5.31 -7.28
C MET A 12 -13.12 -4.77 -7.21
N VAL A 13 -13.98 -5.37 -6.38
CA VAL A 13 -15.37 -4.91 -6.19
C VAL A 13 -15.41 -3.51 -5.59
N MET A 14 -14.56 -3.23 -4.62
CA MET A 14 -14.46 -1.89 -4.02
C MET A 14 -13.98 -0.85 -5.04
N LEU A 15 -13.01 -1.20 -5.89
CA LEU A 15 -12.57 -0.36 -6.99
C LEU A 15 -13.71 -0.08 -7.97
N ILE A 16 -14.45 -1.11 -8.40
CA ILE A 16 -15.59 -0.95 -9.32
C ILE A 16 -16.69 -0.09 -8.69
N ALA A 17 -17.00 -0.29 -7.40
CA ALA A 17 -17.99 0.53 -6.68
C ALA A 17 -17.58 2.01 -6.66
N ILE A 18 -16.29 2.29 -6.42
CA ILE A 18 -15.74 3.65 -6.56
C ILE A 18 -15.90 4.13 -8.00
N THR A 19 -15.64 3.28 -9.01
CA THR A 19 -15.75 3.62 -10.45
C THR A 19 -17.18 3.87 -10.93
N VAL A 20 -18.19 3.24 -10.32
CA VAL A 20 -19.62 3.42 -10.67
C VAL A 20 -20.24 4.64 -10.00
N ASP A 21 -19.71 5.07 -8.85
CA ASP A 21 -20.22 6.26 -8.17
C ASP A 21 -19.85 7.54 -8.96
N ASP A 22 -20.85 8.28 -9.43
CA ASP A 22 -20.73 9.48 -10.29
C ASP A 22 -20.10 10.69 -9.58
N THR A 23 -19.63 10.55 -8.34
CA THR A 23 -18.90 11.61 -7.64
C THR A 23 -17.46 11.73 -8.15
N VAL A 24 -17.32 12.26 -9.36
CA VAL A 24 -16.02 12.53 -10.03
C VAL A 24 -15.07 13.34 -9.12
N TRP A 25 -15.63 14.26 -8.33
CA TRP A 25 -14.86 15.06 -7.36
C TRP A 25 -14.28 14.22 -6.21
N LEU A 26 -15.10 13.34 -5.61
CA LEU A 26 -14.68 12.48 -4.50
C LEU A 26 -13.65 11.46 -4.96
N LYS A 27 -13.85 10.85 -6.13
CA LYS A 27 -12.89 9.99 -6.81
C LYS A 27 -11.53 10.66 -7.00
N ASN A 28 -11.52 11.89 -7.51
CA ASN A 28 -10.28 12.59 -7.82
C ASN A 28 -9.47 12.88 -6.55
N ILE A 29 -10.16 13.25 -5.45
CA ILE A 29 -9.54 13.42 -4.14
C ILE A 29 -9.00 12.09 -3.61
N LEU A 30 -9.81 11.02 -3.68
CA LEU A 30 -9.44 9.69 -3.20
C LEU A 30 -8.23 9.12 -3.96
N LEU A 31 -8.21 9.23 -5.29
CA LEU A 31 -7.08 8.85 -6.14
C LEU A 31 -5.82 9.63 -5.78
N ARG A 32 -5.94 10.93 -5.48
CA ARG A 32 -4.81 11.77 -5.08
C ARG A 32 -4.25 11.33 -3.72
N ILE A 33 -5.11 10.99 -2.76
CA ILE A 33 -4.71 10.46 -1.45
C ILE A 33 -4.00 9.11 -1.61
N ILE A 34 -4.59 8.18 -2.37
CA ILE A 34 -4.00 6.85 -2.63
C ILE A 34 -2.65 6.99 -3.35
N GLY A 35 -2.56 7.87 -4.34
CA GLY A 35 -1.34 8.15 -5.08
C GLY A 35 -0.22 8.68 -4.17
N VAL A 36 -0.52 9.65 -3.30
CA VAL A 36 0.46 10.19 -2.34
C VAL A 36 0.92 9.12 -1.35
N LEU A 37 0.00 8.32 -0.81
CA LEU A 37 0.33 7.21 0.09
C LEU A 37 1.21 6.15 -0.60
N SER A 38 0.93 5.86 -1.88
CA SER A 38 1.69 4.88 -2.66
C SER A 38 3.11 5.37 -2.94
N ILE A 39 3.30 6.66 -3.26
CA ILE A 39 4.62 7.27 -3.38
C ILE A 39 5.37 7.20 -2.05
N LEU A 40 4.72 7.53 -0.93
CA LEU A 40 5.33 7.50 0.40
C LEU A 40 5.76 6.09 0.80
N GLN A 41 4.90 5.10 0.57
CA GLN A 41 5.22 3.69 0.79
C GLN A 41 6.34 3.20 -0.14
N GLY A 42 6.30 3.61 -1.41
CA GLY A 42 7.34 3.32 -2.39
C GLY A 42 8.70 3.87 -1.96
N VAL A 43 8.77 5.14 -1.57
CA VAL A 43 10.00 5.76 -1.05
C VAL A 43 10.48 5.05 0.21
N HIS A 44 9.58 4.67 1.12
CA HIS A 44 9.94 3.93 2.33
C HIS A 44 10.47 2.51 2.02
N LEU A 45 9.86 1.81 1.07
CA LEU A 45 10.31 0.50 0.60
C LEU A 45 11.66 0.59 -0.11
N VAL A 46 11.82 1.58 -1.00
CA VAL A 46 13.06 1.87 -1.71
C VAL A 46 14.16 2.24 -0.72
N HIS A 47 13.90 3.14 0.23
CA HIS A 47 14.83 3.48 1.31
C HIS A 47 15.24 2.25 2.14
N ARG A 48 14.28 1.37 2.44
CA ARG A 48 14.55 0.10 3.13
C ARG A 48 15.38 -0.88 2.28
N GLN A 49 15.24 -0.87 0.95
CA GLN A 49 16.02 -1.70 0.03
C GLN A 49 17.45 -1.18 -0.16
N PHE A 50 17.67 0.14 -0.17
CA PHE A 50 19.01 0.73 -0.28
C PHE A 50 19.79 0.73 1.03
N HIS A 51 19.12 0.77 2.19
CA HIS A 51 19.76 0.67 3.52
C HIS A 51 19.31 -0.58 4.31
N PRO A 52 19.53 -1.81 3.81
CA PRO A 52 19.05 -3.03 4.46
C PRO A 52 19.75 -3.29 5.81
N HIS A 53 20.96 -2.74 6.00
CA HIS A 53 21.74 -2.86 7.23
C HIS A 53 21.28 -1.94 8.37
N ALA A 54 20.61 -0.82 8.08
CA ALA A 54 20.09 0.08 9.11
C ALA A 54 18.85 -0.50 9.83
N TYR A 55 18.12 -1.39 9.15
CA TYR A 55 16.93 -2.05 9.70
C TYR A 55 17.19 -3.45 10.30
N LYS A 56 18.41 -3.99 10.11
CA LYS A 56 18.89 -5.12 10.91
C LYS A 56 19.25 -4.60 12.30
N ARG A 57 18.26 -4.52 13.21
CA ARG A 57 18.58 -4.62 14.64
C ARG A 57 19.30 -5.96 14.81
N LYS A 58 20.63 -5.94 14.99
CA LYS A 58 21.36 -7.10 15.49
C LYS A 58 20.59 -7.57 16.73
N PRO A 59 20.26 -8.86 16.88
CA PRO A 59 19.90 -9.37 18.18
C PRO A 59 21.10 -9.06 19.07
N ARG A 60 20.92 -8.19 20.06
CA ARG A 60 21.91 -7.92 21.10
C ARG A 60 21.96 -9.19 21.95
N ASN A 61 22.72 -10.17 21.47
CA ASN A 61 23.25 -11.23 22.31
C ASN A 61 24.32 -10.56 23.16
N SER A 62 23.92 -10.06 24.34
CA SER A 62 24.87 -9.71 25.39
C SER A 62 25.26 -11.02 26.04
N LYS A 63 26.56 -11.35 25.92
CA LYS A 63 27.23 -12.26 26.84
C LYS A 63 27.03 -11.80 28.28
#